data_AF-A0A9E3I9Y4-F1
#
_entry.id   AF-A0A9E3I9Y4-F1
#
_cell.length_a   1.000
_cell.length_b   1.000
_cell.length_c   1.000
_cell.angle_alpha   90.00
_cell.angle_beta   90.00
_cell.angle_gamma   90.00
#
_symmetry.space_group_name_H-M   'P 1'
#
loop_
_entity.id
_entity.type
_entity.pdbx_description
1 polymer ?
#
loop_
_entity_poly.entity_id
_entity_poly.type
_entity_poly.pdbx_seq_one_letter_code
_entity_poly.pdbx_strand_id
1 'polypeptide(L)'
;MVKIKIGGEERNLTEIDTSWINQQINRQRKDGPVCVRVTIKHDPIDMILSSGDCPRAGGGRQARPQEKEIFDLWDKHRLNETDFPSGQLVAFIKQLQRLL
;
A
#
# COMPACT_ATOMS: atom_id res chain seq x y z
N MET A 1 9.25 6.01 9.14
CA MET A 1 8.72 4.63 9.19
C MET A 1 7.68 4.41 8.10
N VAL A 2 7.72 3.24 7.47
CA VAL A 2 6.69 2.81 6.52
C VAL A 2 6.20 1.43 6.89
N LYS A 3 4.88 1.29 7.01
CA LYS A 3 4.20 0.07 7.41
C LYS A 3 3.20 -0.33 6.35
N ILE A 4 3.15 -1.63 6.04
CA ILE A 4 2.21 -2.20 5.10
C ILE A 4 1.42 -3.26 5.83
N LYS A 5 0.10 -3.10 5.81
CA LYS A 5 -0.87 -4.02 6.37
C LYS A 5 -1.65 -4.69 5.24
N ILE A 6 -1.69 -6.01 5.24
CA ILE A 6 -2.47 -6.82 4.29
C ILE A 6 -3.42 -7.69 5.11
N GLY A 7 -4.72 -7.39 5.04
CA GLY A 7 -5.72 -8.00 5.92
C GLY A 7 -5.41 -7.75 7.39
N GLY A 8 -5.16 -8.83 8.15
CA GLY A 8 -4.83 -8.78 9.58
C GLY A 8 -3.35 -8.60 9.90
N GLU A 9 -2.45 -8.80 8.94
CA GLU A 9 -1.00 -8.82 9.17
C GLU A 9 -0.34 -7.49 8.79
N GLU A 10 0.62 -7.02 9.59
CA GLU A 10 1.36 -5.77 9.37
C GLU A 10 2.88 -6.01 9.43
N ARG A 11 3.63 -5.41 8.50
CA ARG A 11 5.11 -5.40 8.50
C ARG A 11 5.70 -4.06 8.12
N ASN A 12 6.94 -3.83 8.54
CA ASN A 12 7.72 -2.67 8.11
C ASN A 12 8.22 -2.86 6.66
N LEU A 13 8.34 -1.75 5.93
CA LEU A 13 8.82 -1.76 4.52
C LEU A 13 10.17 -2.46 4.34
N THR A 14 11.05 -2.40 5.33
CA THR A 14 12.39 -3.01 5.33
C THR A 14 12.37 -4.52 5.54
N GLU A 15 11.27 -5.08 6.05
CA GLU A 15 11.11 -6.50 6.40
C GLU A 15 10.20 -7.25 5.42
N ILE A 16 9.77 -6.57 4.36
CA ILE A 16 8.82 -7.11 3.39
C ILE A 16 9.57 -7.69 2.21
N ASP A 17 9.30 -8.96 1.97
CA ASP A 17 9.72 -9.69 0.79
C ASP A 17 8.52 -10.03 -0.11
N THR A 18 8.84 -10.42 -1.35
CA THR A 18 7.82 -10.76 -2.36
C THR A 18 7.02 -12.01 -1.99
N SER A 19 7.62 -12.97 -1.26
CA SER A 19 6.95 -14.20 -0.84
C SER A 19 5.84 -13.89 0.17
N TRP A 20 6.14 -13.04 1.16
CA TRP A 20 5.18 -12.60 2.17
C TRP A 20 3.98 -11.89 1.52
N ILE A 21 4.21 -10.96 0.60
CA ILE A 21 3.13 -10.26 -0.11
C ILE A 21 2.22 -11.25 -0.84
N ASN A 22 2.81 -12.15 -1.62
CA ASN A 22 2.05 -13.15 -2.37
C ASN A 22 1.24 -14.07 -1.44
N GLN A 23 1.85 -14.50 -0.33
CA GLN A 23 1.19 -15.33 0.66
C GLN A 23 -0.02 -14.62 1.29
N GLN A 24 0.13 -13.36 1.73
CA GLN A 24 -0.96 -12.63 2.37
C GLN A 24 -2.09 -12.30 1.39
N ILE A 25 -1.77 -11.89 0.16
CA ILE A 25 -2.78 -11.62 -0.87
C ILE A 25 -3.56 -12.90 -1.20
N ASN A 26 -2.86 -14.02 -1.41
CA ASN A 26 -3.53 -15.29 -1.71
C ASN A 26 -4.39 -15.79 -0.55
N ARG A 27 -3.96 -15.56 0.70
CA ARG A 27 -4.77 -15.87 1.88
C ARG A 27 -6.03 -15.00 1.90
N GLN A 28 -5.89 -13.68 1.76
CA GLN A 28 -7.02 -12.75 1.75
C GLN A 28 -8.03 -13.11 0.64
N ARG A 29 -7.57 -13.41 -0.58
CA ARG A 29 -8.45 -13.80 -1.69
C ARG A 29 -9.31 -15.05 -1.42
N LYS A 30 -8.90 -15.93 -0.52
CA LYS A 30 -9.71 -17.09 -0.10
C LYS A 30 -10.82 -16.69 0.87
N ASP A 31 -10.58 -15.65 1.67
CA ASP A 31 -11.46 -15.21 2.74
C ASP A 31 -12.34 -14.01 2.33
N GLY A 32 -11.97 -13.26 1.28
CA GLY A 32 -12.70 -12.10 0.79
C GLY A 32 -11.85 -11.13 -0.06
N PRO A 33 -12.30 -9.87 -0.22
CA PRO A 33 -11.55 -8.85 -0.93
C PRO A 33 -10.21 -8.51 -0.27
N VAL A 34 -9.22 -8.13 -1.09
CA VAL A 34 -7.87 -7.83 -0.61
C VAL A 34 -7.82 -6.40 -0.08
N CYS A 35 -7.76 -6.26 1.25
CA CYS A 35 -7.51 -4.97 1.89
C CYS A 35 -6.01 -4.78 2.17
N VAL A 36 -5.40 -3.80 1.52
CA VAL A 36 -4.04 -3.34 1.76
C VAL A 36 -4.06 -1.90 2.24
N ARG A 37 -3.36 -1.64 3.34
CA ARG A 37 -3.14 -0.30 3.87
C ARG A 37 -1.66 -0.03 3.99
N VAL A 38 -1.20 1.07 3.41
CA VAL A 38 0.19 1.53 3.52
C VAL A 38 0.20 2.82 4.33
N THR A 39 0.90 2.81 5.46
CA THR A 39 1.08 3.98 6.32
C THR A 39 2.51 4.45 6.20
N ILE A 40 2.68 5.69 5.74
CA ILE A 40 3.99 6.32 5.50
C ILE A 40 4.10 7.49 6.46
N LYS A 41 5.04 7.41 7.40
CA LYS A 41 5.42 8.51 8.30
C LYS A 41 6.91 8.78 8.14
N HIS A 42 7.27 9.64 7.22
CA HIS A 42 8.65 9.98 6.92
C HIS A 42 8.70 11.48 6.61
N ASP A 43 9.23 12.32 7.50
CA ASP A 43 9.18 13.77 7.32
C ASP A 43 9.70 14.18 5.92
N PRO A 44 8.95 14.95 5.12
CA PRO A 44 7.68 15.64 5.42
C PRO A 44 6.38 14.92 4.98
N ILE A 45 6.44 13.62 4.71
CA ILE A 45 5.35 12.75 4.26
C ILE A 45 4.64 12.10 5.45
N ASP A 46 3.33 12.34 5.58
CA ASP A 46 2.46 11.65 6.55
C ASP A 46 1.14 11.24 5.90
N MET A 47 1.10 10.05 5.31
CA MET A 47 -0.05 9.62 4.50
C MET A 47 -0.42 8.16 4.71
N ILE A 48 -1.69 7.86 4.45
CA ILE A 48 -2.24 6.52 4.47
C ILE A 48 -2.88 6.25 3.10
N LEU A 49 -2.41 5.18 2.45
CA LEU A 49 -3.01 4.63 1.24
C LEU A 49 -3.84 3.41 1.61
N SER A 50 -4.94 3.20 0.93
CA SER A 50 -5.83 2.04 1.14
C SER A 50 -6.34 1.54 -0.21
N SER A 51 -6.36 0.22 -0.41
CA SER A 51 -6.96 -0.39 -1.60
C SER A 51 -8.49 -0.35 -1.55
N GLY A 52 -9.15 -0.59 -2.69
CA GLY A 52 -10.56 -0.24 -2.92
C GLY A 52 -11.52 -0.65 -1.79
N ASP A 53 -11.45 -1.90 -1.35
CA ASP A 53 -12.39 -2.46 -0.35
C ASP A 53 -11.92 -2.27 1.10
N CYS A 54 -10.80 -1.58 1.33
CA CYS A 54 -10.43 -1.21 2.68
C CYS A 54 -11.38 -0.13 3.23
N PRO A 55 -11.68 -0.15 4.54
CA PRO A 55 -12.29 1.00 5.21
C PRO A 55 -11.44 2.25 4.91
N ARG A 56 -12.05 3.24 4.23
CA ARG A 56 -11.37 4.47 3.83
C ARG A 56 -10.82 5.17 5.07
N ALA A 57 -9.51 5.38 5.12
CA ALA A 57 -8.92 6.32 6.05
C ALA A 57 -9.25 7.74 5.54
N GLY A 58 -9.84 8.58 6.40
CA GLY A 58 -10.34 9.90 6.00
C GLY A 58 -9.25 10.79 5.38
N GLY A 59 -9.60 11.47 4.28
CA GLY A 59 -8.78 12.46 3.60
C GLY A 59 -9.41 13.84 3.73
N GLY A 60 -8.81 14.72 4.53
CA GLY A 60 -9.30 16.10 4.71
C GLY A 60 -8.29 17.18 4.28
N ARG A 61 -7.06 16.79 3.96
CA ARG A 61 -5.99 17.71 3.56
C ARG A 61 -5.54 17.46 2.13
N GLN A 62 -5.22 18.53 1.43
CA GLN A 62 -4.56 18.45 0.14
C GLN A 62 -3.18 17.81 0.31
N ALA A 63 -2.85 16.87 -0.59
CA ALA A 63 -1.55 16.22 -0.62
C ALA A 63 -0.44 17.24 -0.92
N ARG A 64 0.69 17.12 -0.21
CA ARG A 64 1.94 17.83 -0.51
C ARG A 64 2.55 17.30 -1.82
N PRO A 65 3.44 18.04 -2.50
CA PRO A 65 4.06 17.56 -3.75
C PRO A 65 4.72 16.17 -3.65
N GLN A 66 5.42 15.86 -2.56
CA GLN A 66 6.02 14.53 -2.35
C GLN A 66 4.98 13.44 -2.06
N GLU A 67 3.89 13.79 -1.36
CA GLU A 67 2.75 12.87 -1.15
C GLU A 67 2.04 12.59 -2.47
N LYS A 68 1.98 13.59 -3.37
CA LYS A 68 1.39 13.46 -4.69
C LYS A 68 2.15 12.45 -5.57
N GLU A 69 3.49 12.45 -5.54
CA GLU A 69 4.28 11.47 -6.28
C GLU A 69 3.96 10.03 -5.84
N ILE A 70 3.75 9.82 -4.54
CA ILE A 70 3.38 8.54 -3.97
C ILE A 70 1.93 8.15 -4.34
N PHE A 71 1.00 9.11 -4.36
CA PHE A 71 -0.36 8.89 -4.87
C PHE A 71 -0.37 8.52 -6.34
N ASP A 72 0.35 9.27 -7.17
CA ASP A 72 0.44 9.03 -8.61
C ASP A 72 1.07 7.64 -8.87
N LEU A 73 2.04 7.22 -8.05
CA LEU A 73 2.61 5.87 -8.08
C LEU A 73 1.58 4.79 -7.69
N TRP A 74 0.77 5.03 -6.65
CA TRP A 74 -0.29 4.13 -6.21
C TRP A 74 -1.36 3.92 -7.31
N ASP A 75 -1.80 5.02 -7.92
CA ASP A 75 -2.78 5.01 -9.01
C ASP A 75 -2.22 4.36 -10.28
N LYS A 76 -0.95 4.60 -10.61
CA LYS A 76 -0.26 3.94 -11.73
C LYS A 76 -0.28 2.41 -11.61
N HIS A 77 -0.19 1.90 -10.39
CA HIS A 77 -0.26 0.47 -10.10
C HIS A 77 -1.70 -0.07 -9.91
N ARG A 78 -2.71 0.80 -10.06
CA ARG A 78 -4.14 0.46 -9.92
C ARG A 78 -4.48 -0.20 -8.58
N LEU A 79 -3.75 0.19 -7.53
CA LEU A 79 -3.92 -0.37 -6.19
C LEU A 79 -5.13 0.23 -5.45
N ASN A 80 -5.80 1.21 -6.05
CA ASN A 80 -7.07 1.77 -5.64
C ASN A 80 -8.28 0.93 -6.09
N GLU A 81 -8.08 -0.07 -6.97
CA GLU A 81 -9.13 -0.99 -7.42
C GLU A 81 -9.39 -2.10 -6.37
N THR A 82 -10.56 -2.73 -6.45
CA THR A 82 -10.99 -3.81 -5.54
C THR A 82 -10.20 -5.11 -5.76
N ASP A 83 -9.79 -5.38 -7.01
CA ASP A 83 -8.92 -6.51 -7.34
C ASP A 83 -7.70 -6.01 -8.10
N PHE A 84 -6.51 -6.41 -7.65
CA PHE A 84 -5.26 -6.11 -8.31
C PHE A 84 -4.33 -7.33 -8.22
N PRO A 85 -3.49 -7.58 -9.25
CA PRO A 85 -2.48 -8.64 -9.18
C PRO A 85 -1.45 -8.34 -8.09
N SER A 86 -1.01 -9.36 -7.34
CA SER A 86 0.00 -9.20 -6.29
C SER A 86 1.30 -8.56 -6.80
N GLY A 87 1.65 -8.80 -8.06
CA GLY A 87 2.78 -8.17 -8.74
C GLY A 87 2.72 -6.64 -8.78
N GLN A 88 1.53 -6.03 -8.81
CA GLN A 88 1.38 -4.58 -8.76
C GLN A 88 1.79 -4.02 -7.40
N LEU A 89 1.40 -4.68 -6.31
CA LEU A 89 1.81 -4.26 -4.96
C LEU A 89 3.31 -4.44 -4.76
N VAL A 90 3.89 -5.53 -5.27
CA VAL A 90 5.34 -5.76 -5.24
C VAL A 90 6.09 -4.66 -6.00
N ALA A 91 5.60 -4.29 -7.19
CA ALA A 91 6.20 -3.24 -8.01
C ALA A 91 6.11 -1.85 -7.35
N PHE A 92 4.98 -1.54 -6.72
CA PHE A 92 4.79 -0.33 -5.91
C PHE A 92 5.80 -0.29 -4.75
N ILE A 93 5.91 -1.36 -3.96
CA ILE A 93 6.81 -1.44 -2.80
C ILE A 93 8.27 -1.23 -3.22
N LYS A 94 8.71 -1.86 -4.31
CA LYS A 94 10.07 -1.70 -4.83
C LYS A 94 10.35 -0.27 -5.30
N GLN A 95 9.38 0.41 -5.88
CA GLN A 95 9.53 1.82 -6.29
C GLN A 95 9.49 2.75 -5.08
N LEU A 96 8.61 2.49 -4.12
CA LEU A 96 8.52 3.26 -2.87
C LEU A 96 9.83 3.19 -2.07
N GLN A 97 10.48 2.02 -2.00
CA GLN A 97 11.79 1.83 -1.37
C GLN A 97 12.93 2.62 -2.03
N ARG A 98 12.77 3.06 -3.28
CA ARG A 98 13.77 3.87 -3.99
C ARG A 98 13.52 5.37 -3.85
N LEU A 99 12.27 5.74 -3.56
CA LEU A 99 11.81 7.12 -3.46
C LEU A 99 12.00 7.68 -2.04
N LEU A 100 11.90 6.81 -1.03
CA LEU A 100 12.15 7.10 0.38
C LEU A 100 13.59 6.77 0.77
#